data_AF-A0AA39W7P5-F1
#
_entry.id   AF-A0AA39W7P5-F1
#
_cell.length_a   1.000
_cell.length_b   1.000
_cell.length_c   1.000
_cell.angle_alpha   90.00
_cell.angle_beta   90.00
_cell.angle_gamma   90.00
#
_symmetry.space_group_name_H-M   'P 1'
#
loop_
_entity.id
_entity.type
_entity.pdbx_description
1 polymer ?
#
loop_
_entity_poly.entity_id
_entity_poly.type
_entity_poly.pdbx_seq_one_letter_code
_entity_poly.pdbx_strand_id
1 'polypeptide(L)'
;MPAGELRYPSPLNSSATETPPDEEEVWAQIKTEAHRDAESEPALASYLYSTILSHSSLERSLAFHLGNKLCSSTLLSTLLYDLFLNTISSDSALLAATVADLRAARARDPACVSFSHCLLNYKGFLACQAHRVSHKLWSQSRRPLALALHSRISDVFAVDIHPAAKIGKGILFDHATGVVIGETAVIGNNVSILHHVTLGGTGKACGDRHPKIGDGVLIGAGATILGNVKIGEGAKIGAGSVVLIDVPPRTTAVGNPARLVGGKEKPARHEECPGESMDHTSFITDCWENTYHCLNIVDLIGLCEEGKVEEVIAYVGQGVPASYHVFGALLDSCGNLRSLEMGKRVH
;
A
#
# COMPACT_ATOMS: atom_id res chain seq x y z
N MET A 1 29.84 40.05 51.72
CA MET A 1 29.09 39.58 50.54
C MET A 1 29.66 40.27 49.32
N PRO A 2 30.51 39.59 48.55
CA PRO A 2 30.23 39.51 47.10
C PRO A 2 30.49 38.13 46.46
N ALA A 3 29.71 37.90 45.41
CA ALA A 3 29.82 37.00 44.25
C ALA A 3 30.76 35.77 44.29
N GLY A 4 30.15 34.59 44.26
CA GLY A 4 30.81 33.36 43.79
C GLY A 4 30.63 33.21 42.28
N GLU A 5 31.74 33.09 41.54
CA GLU A 5 31.75 32.68 40.14
C GLU A 5 31.94 31.16 40.04
N LEU A 6 30.95 30.52 39.42
CA LEU A 6 30.86 29.10 39.11
C LEU A 6 31.84 28.75 37.98
N ARG A 7 32.71 27.76 38.21
CA ARG A 7 33.47 27.08 37.16
C ARG A 7 32.54 26.16 36.36
N TYR A 8 32.36 26.42 35.07
CA TYR A 8 31.76 25.47 34.14
C TYR A 8 32.83 24.46 33.66
N PRO A 9 32.56 23.15 33.67
CA PRO A 9 33.36 22.21 32.91
C PRO A 9 32.89 22.20 31.45
N SER A 10 33.86 22.29 30.53
CA SER A 10 33.65 22.15 29.08
C SER A 10 33.09 20.76 28.74
N PRO A 11 32.16 20.62 27.77
CA PRO A 11 31.78 19.31 27.29
C PRO A 11 32.87 18.76 26.37
N LEU A 12 33.46 17.63 26.78
CA LEU A 12 34.31 16.80 25.94
C LEU A 12 33.50 16.29 24.74
N ASN A 13 34.11 16.46 23.58
CA ASN A 13 33.68 15.94 22.30
C ASN A 13 33.92 14.42 22.30
N SER A 14 32.86 13.62 22.23
CA SER A 14 32.93 12.21 21.81
C SER A 14 31.77 11.93 20.86
N SER A 15 32.03 12.06 19.57
CA SER A 15 31.16 11.57 18.51
C SER A 15 31.19 10.04 18.50
N ALA A 16 30.43 9.43 19.41
CA ALA A 16 29.92 8.09 19.22
C ALA A 16 28.61 8.24 18.45
N THR A 17 28.55 7.65 17.26
CA THR A 17 27.31 7.50 16.50
C THR A 17 26.35 6.64 17.32
N GLU A 18 25.45 7.28 18.07
CA GLU A 18 24.32 6.62 18.71
C GLU A 18 23.47 5.98 17.61
N THR A 19 23.54 4.65 17.49
CA THR A 19 22.51 3.86 16.81
C THR A 19 21.18 4.19 17.48
N PRO A 20 20.11 4.52 16.75
CA PRO A 20 18.81 4.70 17.39
C PRO A 20 18.47 3.37 18.09
N PRO A 21 18.05 3.40 19.37
CA PRO A 21 17.85 2.20 20.23
C PRO A 21 16.87 1.15 19.68
N ASP A 22 16.23 1.49 18.57
CA ASP A 22 15.08 0.89 17.94
C ASP A 22 15.48 -0.11 16.83
N GLU A 23 16.70 -0.04 16.30
CA GLU A 23 17.23 -1.01 15.32
C GLU A 23 17.77 -2.27 16.01
N GLU A 24 18.56 -2.08 17.07
CA GLU A 24 19.17 -3.17 17.82
C GLU A 24 18.09 -4.09 18.42
N GLU A 25 16.97 -3.51 18.86
CA GLU A 25 15.82 -4.26 19.34
C GLU A 25 15.20 -5.12 18.23
N VAL A 26 14.92 -4.55 17.06
CA VAL A 26 14.35 -5.29 15.92
C VAL A 26 15.31 -6.40 15.47
N TRP A 27 16.61 -6.13 15.41
CA TRP A 27 17.59 -7.14 15.04
C TRP A 27 17.71 -8.27 16.08
N ALA A 28 17.70 -7.93 17.37
CA ALA A 28 17.71 -8.93 18.43
C ALA A 28 16.48 -9.85 18.34
N GLN A 29 15.29 -9.28 18.11
CA GLN A 29 14.06 -10.06 17.90
C GLN A 29 14.17 -10.99 16.69
N ILE A 30 14.68 -10.51 15.55
CA ILE A 30 14.92 -11.33 14.35
C ILE A 30 15.84 -12.52 14.67
N LYS A 31 16.93 -12.31 15.44
CA LYS A 31 17.83 -13.40 15.84
C LYS A 31 17.15 -14.42 16.75
N THR A 32 16.37 -13.96 17.73
CA THR A 32 15.61 -14.84 18.63
C THR A 32 14.60 -15.69 17.87
N GLU A 33 13.84 -15.06 16.95
CA GLU A 33 12.89 -15.75 16.09
C GLU A 33 13.57 -16.78 15.19
N ALA A 34 14.68 -16.40 14.54
CA ALA A 34 15.44 -17.30 13.67
C ALA A 34 16.07 -18.48 14.43
N HIS A 35 16.47 -18.30 15.69
CA HIS A 35 17.00 -19.37 16.52
C HIS A 35 15.90 -20.41 16.81
N ARG A 36 14.74 -19.93 17.28
CA ARG A 36 13.58 -20.80 17.54
C ARG A 36 13.16 -21.57 16.30
N ASP A 37 13.11 -20.89 15.16
CA ASP A 37 12.69 -21.51 13.90
C ASP A 37 13.72 -22.56 13.43
N ALA A 38 15.02 -22.30 13.58
CA ALA A 38 16.09 -23.25 13.26
C ALA A 38 16.09 -24.50 14.16
N GLU A 39 15.72 -24.36 15.44
CA GLU A 39 15.54 -25.49 16.35
C GLU A 39 14.31 -26.34 15.98
N SER A 40 13.23 -25.67 15.56
CA SER A 40 11.97 -26.33 15.22
C SER A 40 11.98 -27.02 13.85
N GLU A 41 12.72 -26.48 12.88
CA GLU A 41 12.76 -26.96 11.49
C GLU A 41 14.20 -27.22 11.02
N PRO A 42 14.72 -28.46 11.21
CA PRO A 42 16.09 -28.81 10.86
C PRO A 42 16.44 -28.61 9.38
N ALA A 43 15.46 -28.72 8.47
CA ALA A 43 15.72 -28.52 7.04
C ALA A 43 16.09 -27.08 6.69
N LEU A 44 15.60 -26.10 7.48
CA LEU A 44 15.88 -24.68 7.29
C LEU A 44 17.02 -24.16 8.17
N ALA A 45 17.49 -24.95 9.14
CA ALA A 45 18.50 -24.53 10.11
C ALA A 45 19.77 -23.95 9.46
N SER A 46 20.33 -24.62 8.45
CA SER A 46 21.53 -24.15 7.73
C SER A 46 21.28 -22.83 6.98
N TYR A 47 20.09 -22.68 6.40
CA TYR A 47 19.69 -21.47 5.70
C TYR A 47 19.50 -20.29 6.67
N LEU A 48 18.81 -20.50 7.78
CA LEU A 48 18.63 -19.51 8.85
C LEU A 48 19.96 -19.13 9.51
N TYR A 49 20.86 -20.11 9.68
CA TYR A 49 22.19 -19.84 10.23
C TYR A 49 23.02 -18.97 9.29
N SER A 50 23.12 -19.36 8.02
CA SER A 50 23.88 -18.61 7.02
C SER A 50 23.30 -17.23 6.73
N THR A 51 21.98 -17.05 6.80
CA THR A 51 21.32 -15.79 6.44
C THR A 51 21.12 -14.84 7.61
N ILE A 52 20.96 -15.34 8.85
CA ILE A 52 20.68 -14.52 10.03
C ILE A 52 21.69 -14.79 11.16
N LEU A 53 21.76 -16.02 11.68
CA LEU A 53 22.42 -16.26 12.98
C LEU A 53 23.93 -15.98 12.96
N SER A 54 24.58 -16.24 11.82
CA SER A 54 26.01 -15.98 11.59
C SER A 54 26.36 -14.49 11.43
N HIS A 55 25.37 -13.63 11.21
CA HIS A 55 25.58 -12.20 11.03
C HIS A 55 25.46 -11.42 12.35
N SER A 56 26.17 -10.28 12.39
CA SER A 56 26.20 -9.36 13.53
C SER A 56 25.26 -8.17 13.38
N SER A 57 24.84 -7.79 12.16
CA SER A 57 23.92 -6.67 11.90
C SER A 57 22.84 -7.03 10.89
N LEU A 58 21.72 -6.31 10.96
CA LEU A 58 20.60 -6.41 10.04
C LEU A 58 21.03 -6.14 8.59
N GLU A 59 21.90 -5.16 8.39
CA GLU A 59 22.35 -4.72 7.06
C GLU A 59 23.09 -5.86 6.33
N ARG A 60 23.97 -6.57 7.03
CA ARG A 60 24.73 -7.69 6.48
C ARG A 60 23.81 -8.86 6.14
N SER A 61 22.86 -9.17 7.02
CA SER A 61 21.86 -10.21 6.78
C SER A 61 20.98 -9.87 5.56
N LEU A 62 20.49 -8.63 5.48
CA LEU A 62 19.69 -8.16 4.35
C LEU A 62 20.48 -8.18 3.04
N ALA A 63 21.72 -7.68 3.04
CA ALA A 63 22.59 -7.69 1.87
C ALA A 63 22.88 -9.12 1.41
N PHE A 64 23.13 -10.04 2.33
CA PHE A 64 23.39 -11.46 2.02
C PHE A 64 22.16 -12.10 1.39
N HIS A 65 21.00 -11.85 1.97
CA HIS A 65 19.74 -12.40 1.47
C HIS A 65 19.37 -11.86 0.08
N LEU A 66 19.44 -10.53 -0.11
CA LEU A 66 19.18 -9.90 -1.41
C LEU A 66 20.19 -10.35 -2.47
N GLY A 67 21.47 -10.49 -2.10
CA GLY A 67 22.51 -11.00 -2.99
C GLY A 67 22.21 -12.40 -3.49
N ASN A 68 21.75 -13.30 -2.61
CA ASN A 68 21.36 -14.65 -2.99
C ASN A 68 20.06 -14.69 -3.80
N LYS A 69 19.05 -13.89 -3.45
CA LYS A 69 17.76 -13.85 -4.16
C LYS A 69 17.88 -13.30 -5.58
N LEU A 70 18.67 -12.24 -5.78
CA LEU A 70 18.73 -11.51 -7.05
C LEU A 70 19.85 -11.98 -7.99
N CYS A 71 20.64 -12.98 -7.58
CA CYS A 71 21.71 -13.49 -8.39
C CYS A 71 21.23 -14.07 -9.74
N SER A 72 22.14 -14.12 -10.69
CA SER A 72 21.96 -14.68 -12.03
C SER A 72 23.31 -15.10 -12.59
N SER A 73 23.33 -15.70 -13.78
CA SER A 73 24.59 -15.97 -14.50
C SER A 73 25.39 -14.69 -14.80
N THR A 74 24.72 -13.54 -14.89
CA THR A 74 25.34 -12.23 -15.14
C THR A 74 25.79 -11.55 -13.84
N LEU A 75 24.97 -11.62 -12.79
CA LEU A 75 25.20 -10.94 -11.51
C LEU A 75 25.40 -11.98 -10.40
N LEU A 76 26.65 -12.19 -10.01
CA LEU A 76 27.01 -13.14 -8.95
C LEU A 76 26.48 -12.69 -7.60
N SER A 77 26.10 -13.65 -6.74
CA SER A 77 25.57 -13.35 -5.40
C SER A 77 26.57 -12.61 -4.50
N THR A 78 27.86 -12.92 -4.60
CA THR A 78 28.94 -12.24 -3.87
C THR A 78 29.12 -10.78 -4.32
N LEU A 79 29.05 -10.53 -5.63
CA LEU A 79 29.09 -9.17 -6.18
C LEU A 79 27.88 -8.35 -5.69
N LEU A 80 26.69 -8.95 -5.72
CA LEU A 80 25.47 -8.29 -5.24
C LEU A 80 25.53 -8.05 -3.73
N TYR A 81 26.03 -9.01 -2.96
CA TYR A 81 26.24 -8.85 -1.52
C TYR A 81 27.11 -7.62 -1.22
N ASP A 82 28.27 -7.50 -1.86
CA ASP A 82 29.17 -6.35 -1.69
C ASP A 82 28.50 -5.05 -2.12
N LEU A 83 27.73 -5.07 -3.23
CA LEU A 83 27.00 -3.91 -3.72
C LEU A 83 25.95 -3.44 -2.70
N PHE A 84 25.14 -4.36 -2.18
CA PHE A 84 24.09 -4.05 -1.19
C PHE A 84 24.71 -3.57 0.11
N LEU A 85 25.70 -4.29 0.64
CA LEU A 85 26.35 -3.94 1.91
C LEU A 85 27.01 -2.56 1.84
N ASN A 86 27.81 -2.29 0.81
CA ASN A 86 28.46 -0.98 0.66
C ASN A 86 27.45 0.16 0.51
N THR A 87 26.33 -0.08 -0.18
CA THR A 87 25.30 0.95 -0.38
C THR A 87 24.51 1.21 0.91
N ILE A 88 24.11 0.17 1.64
CA ILE A 88 23.36 0.29 2.89
C ILE A 88 24.25 0.91 3.99
N SER A 89 25.48 0.42 4.15
CA SER A 89 26.41 0.93 5.17
C SER A 89 26.91 2.36 4.91
N SER A 90 26.79 2.87 3.68
CA SER A 90 27.14 4.27 3.37
C SER A 90 26.00 5.26 3.57
N ASP A 91 24.76 4.80 3.79
CA ASP A 91 23.58 5.64 3.91
C ASP A 91 22.66 5.17 5.03
N SER A 92 22.80 5.79 6.21
CA SER A 92 21.98 5.47 7.39
C SER A 92 20.48 5.68 7.17
N ALA A 93 20.08 6.50 6.19
CA ALA A 93 18.67 6.69 5.86
C ALA A 93 18.05 5.42 5.23
N LEU A 94 18.85 4.61 4.53
CA LEU A 94 18.39 3.33 3.99
C LEU A 94 18.07 2.34 5.09
N LEU A 95 18.96 2.24 6.08
CA LEU A 95 18.76 1.37 7.23
C LEU A 95 17.54 1.79 8.06
N ALA A 96 17.39 3.10 8.30
CA ALA A 96 16.20 3.63 8.96
C ALA A 96 14.91 3.35 8.18
N ALA A 97 14.97 3.36 6.84
CA ALA A 97 13.84 2.98 6.00
C ALA A 97 13.53 1.48 6.08
N THR A 98 14.55 0.61 6.08
CA THR A 98 14.41 -0.83 6.25
C THR A 98 13.70 -1.17 7.57
N VAL A 99 14.14 -0.56 8.68
CA VAL A 99 13.51 -0.77 9.99
C VAL A 99 12.06 -0.29 10.00
N ALA A 100 11.79 0.87 9.41
CA ALA A 100 10.41 1.39 9.30
C ALA A 100 9.51 0.47 8.46
N ASP A 101 10.03 -0.10 7.36
CA ASP A 101 9.28 -1.01 6.49
C ASP A 101 8.99 -2.36 7.19
N LEU A 102 9.95 -2.90 7.97
CA LEU A 102 9.75 -4.08 8.81
C LEU A 102 8.63 -3.86 9.83
N ARG A 103 8.59 -2.70 10.49
CA ARG A 103 7.52 -2.34 11.42
C ARG A 103 6.18 -2.15 10.75
N ALA A 104 6.17 -1.51 9.58
CA ALA A 104 4.94 -1.35 8.81
C ALA A 104 4.33 -2.72 8.49
N ALA A 105 5.13 -3.69 8.05
CA ALA A 105 4.66 -5.06 7.85
C ALA A 105 4.15 -5.69 9.14
N ARG A 106 4.93 -5.63 10.24
CA ARG A 106 4.55 -6.25 11.51
C ARG A 106 3.28 -5.68 12.14
N ALA A 107 3.04 -4.38 11.97
CA ALA A 107 1.92 -3.67 12.57
C ALA A 107 0.65 -3.74 11.73
N ARG A 108 0.78 -3.73 10.39
CA ARG A 108 -0.35 -3.56 9.47
C ARG A 108 -0.79 -4.84 8.78
N ASP A 109 0.08 -5.84 8.68
CA ASP A 109 -0.28 -7.16 8.14
C ASP A 109 -0.58 -8.15 9.27
N PRO A 110 -1.85 -8.58 9.46
CA PRO A 110 -2.20 -9.58 10.46
C PRO A 110 -1.53 -10.95 10.24
N ALA A 111 -1.13 -11.28 9.01
CA ALA A 111 -0.41 -12.51 8.71
C ALA A 111 1.08 -12.45 9.06
N CYS A 112 1.63 -11.23 9.23
CA CYS A 112 3.02 -11.02 9.60
C CYS A 112 3.20 -11.20 11.11
N VAL A 113 3.41 -12.45 11.54
CA VAL A 113 3.58 -12.77 12.97
C VAL A 113 4.95 -12.40 13.53
N SER A 114 5.98 -12.30 12.68
CA SER A 114 7.38 -12.15 13.09
C SER A 114 8.19 -11.25 12.15
N PHE A 115 9.22 -10.59 12.68
CA PHE A 115 10.11 -9.75 11.88
C PHE A 115 11.01 -10.58 10.97
N SER A 116 11.46 -11.75 11.42
CA SER A 116 12.30 -12.67 10.65
C SER A 116 11.57 -13.19 9.40
N HIS A 117 10.27 -13.47 9.48
CA HIS A 117 9.50 -13.92 8.32
C HIS A 117 9.31 -12.81 7.30
N CYS A 118 9.14 -11.56 7.75
CA CYS A 118 9.16 -10.41 6.86
C CYS A 118 10.50 -10.31 6.11
N LEU A 119 11.61 -10.31 6.86
CA LEU A 119 12.96 -10.23 6.28
C LEU A 119 13.23 -11.36 5.27
N LEU A 120 12.83 -12.60 5.57
CA LEU A 120 13.19 -13.76 4.75
C LEU A 120 12.23 -14.00 3.58
N ASN A 121 10.93 -13.79 3.78
CA ASN A 121 9.90 -14.33 2.89
C ASN A 121 9.03 -13.27 2.21
N TYR A 122 8.99 -12.03 2.73
CA TYR A 122 8.14 -10.99 2.15
C TYR A 122 8.81 -10.37 0.93
N LYS A 123 8.42 -10.84 -0.26
CA LYS A 123 8.96 -10.35 -1.53
C LYS A 123 8.71 -8.85 -1.76
N GLY A 124 7.61 -8.30 -1.25
CA GLY A 124 7.30 -6.88 -1.34
C GLY A 124 8.30 -6.03 -0.55
N PHE A 125 8.61 -6.45 0.68
CA PHE A 125 9.64 -5.84 1.52
C PHE A 125 11.02 -5.92 0.82
N LEU A 126 11.42 -7.11 0.37
CA LEU A 126 12.71 -7.32 -0.30
C LEU A 126 12.84 -6.50 -1.60
N ALA A 127 11.79 -6.45 -2.42
CA ALA A 127 11.77 -5.64 -3.63
C ALA A 127 11.91 -4.14 -3.32
N CYS A 128 11.26 -3.65 -2.25
CA CYS A 128 11.40 -2.27 -1.82
C CYS A 128 12.85 -1.94 -1.41
N GLN A 129 13.49 -2.79 -0.59
CA GLN A 129 14.88 -2.55 -0.18
C GLN A 129 15.84 -2.60 -1.38
N ALA A 130 15.66 -3.55 -2.29
CA ALA A 130 16.46 -3.67 -3.50
C ALA A 130 16.25 -2.46 -4.45
N HIS A 131 15.01 -1.95 -4.55
CA HIS A 131 14.72 -0.72 -5.28
C HIS A 131 15.48 0.48 -4.70
N ARG A 132 15.54 0.64 -3.37
CA ARG A 132 16.26 1.76 -2.76
C ARG A 132 17.75 1.78 -3.14
N VAL A 133 18.39 0.60 -3.20
CA VAL A 133 19.77 0.49 -3.69
C VAL A 133 19.85 0.80 -5.18
N SER A 134 18.90 0.32 -5.99
CA SER A 134 18.81 0.68 -7.42
C SER A 134 18.64 2.20 -7.62
N HIS A 135 17.83 2.86 -6.80
CA HIS A 135 17.61 4.30 -6.80
C HIS A 135 18.89 5.08 -6.44
N LYS A 136 19.67 4.58 -5.47
CA LYS A 136 20.97 5.17 -5.13
C LYS A 136 21.96 5.06 -6.29
N LEU A 137 22.04 3.89 -6.93
CA LEU A 137 22.87 3.68 -8.11
C LEU A 137 22.46 4.58 -9.28
N TRP A 138 21.16 4.77 -9.48
CA TRP A 138 20.62 5.70 -10.46
C TRP A 138 21.09 7.14 -10.19
N SER A 139 21.02 7.58 -8.94
CA SER A 139 21.45 8.91 -8.49
C SER A 139 22.97 9.12 -8.61
N GLN A 140 23.76 8.06 -8.49
CA GLN A 140 25.21 8.05 -8.72
C GLN A 140 25.59 7.92 -10.21
N SER A 141 24.64 8.11 -11.13
CA SER A 141 24.84 7.96 -12.58
C SER A 141 25.24 6.54 -13.04
N ARG A 142 25.13 5.52 -12.19
CA ARG A 142 25.36 4.10 -12.53
C ARG A 142 24.09 3.47 -13.13
N ARG A 143 23.47 4.16 -14.10
CA ARG A 143 22.15 3.82 -14.66
C ARG A 143 22.08 2.41 -15.28
N PRO A 144 23.07 1.91 -16.03
CA PRO A 144 23.00 0.56 -16.60
C PRO A 144 22.87 -0.53 -15.52
N LEU A 145 23.60 -0.37 -14.40
CA LEU A 145 23.52 -1.31 -13.28
C LEU A 145 22.20 -1.19 -12.53
N ALA A 146 21.69 0.04 -12.33
CA ALA A 146 20.39 0.26 -11.73
C ALA A 146 19.26 -0.43 -12.53
N LEU A 147 19.30 -0.32 -13.87
CA LEU A 147 18.35 -1.00 -14.76
C LEU A 147 18.52 -2.52 -14.76
N ALA A 148 19.76 -3.03 -14.75
CA ALA A 148 20.00 -4.47 -14.65
C ALA A 148 19.46 -5.03 -13.32
N LEU A 149 19.66 -4.31 -12.21
CA LEU A 149 19.13 -4.68 -10.91
C LEU A 149 17.60 -4.62 -10.88
N HIS A 150 17.02 -3.55 -11.44
CA HIS A 150 15.57 -3.40 -11.60
C HIS A 150 14.94 -4.57 -12.37
N SER A 151 15.55 -4.99 -13.48
CA SER A 151 15.10 -6.19 -14.21
C SER A 151 15.08 -7.43 -13.32
N ARG A 152 16.14 -7.66 -12.51
CA ARG A 152 16.19 -8.80 -11.58
C ARG A 152 15.11 -8.74 -10.50
N ILE A 153 14.83 -7.55 -9.98
CA ILE A 153 13.76 -7.33 -8.99
C ILE A 153 12.41 -7.71 -9.59
N SER A 154 12.14 -7.28 -10.83
CA SER A 154 10.93 -7.64 -11.56
C SER A 154 10.84 -9.15 -11.79
N ASP A 155 11.91 -9.81 -12.24
CA ASP A 155 11.93 -11.25 -12.50
C ASP A 155 11.67 -12.10 -11.23
N VAL A 156 12.35 -11.77 -10.13
CA VAL A 156 12.39 -12.61 -8.92
C VAL A 156 11.20 -12.32 -8.01
N PHE A 157 10.82 -11.05 -7.86
CA PHE A 157 9.78 -10.65 -6.91
C PHE A 157 8.45 -10.31 -7.58
N ALA A 158 8.40 -10.24 -8.91
CA ALA A 158 7.23 -9.78 -9.69
C ALA A 158 6.80 -8.36 -9.31
N VAL A 159 7.79 -7.49 -9.05
CA VAL A 159 7.60 -6.08 -8.65
C VAL A 159 8.45 -5.21 -9.57
N ASP A 160 7.79 -4.38 -10.38
CA ASP A 160 8.44 -3.50 -11.35
C ASP A 160 8.42 -2.06 -10.82
N ILE A 161 9.56 -1.59 -10.29
CA ILE A 161 9.70 -0.22 -9.78
C ILE A 161 10.88 0.43 -10.49
N HIS A 162 10.58 1.43 -11.33
CA HIS A 162 11.63 2.13 -12.05
C HIS A 162 12.65 2.77 -11.06
N PRO A 163 13.97 2.67 -11.30
CA PRO A 163 14.98 3.16 -10.36
C PRO A 163 14.84 4.65 -10.01
N ALA A 164 14.35 5.49 -10.92
CA ALA A 164 14.13 6.92 -10.69
C ALA A 164 12.92 7.25 -9.78
N ALA A 165 12.00 6.29 -9.56
CA ALA A 165 10.84 6.50 -8.70
C ALA A 165 11.28 6.82 -7.27
N LYS A 166 10.59 7.76 -6.62
CA LYS A 166 10.91 8.18 -5.24
C LYS A 166 9.93 7.52 -4.29
N ILE A 167 10.44 6.79 -3.31
CA ILE A 167 9.64 6.05 -2.34
C ILE A 167 10.08 6.44 -0.93
N GLY A 168 9.11 6.86 -0.10
CA GLY A 168 9.30 7.12 1.32
C GLY A 168 9.59 5.86 2.13
N LYS A 169 9.34 5.90 3.45
CA LYS A 169 9.58 4.78 4.38
C LYS A 169 8.30 4.37 5.11
N GLY A 170 8.31 3.20 5.74
CA GLY A 170 7.12 2.62 6.36
C GLY A 170 6.15 2.09 5.32
N ILE A 171 6.67 1.57 4.20
CA ILE A 171 5.88 1.09 3.07
C ILE A 171 5.50 -0.36 3.31
N LEU A 172 4.21 -0.67 3.16
CA LEU A 172 3.73 -2.04 3.10
C LEU A 172 3.38 -2.40 1.66
N PHE A 173 4.07 -3.39 1.11
CA PHE A 173 3.65 -4.08 -0.10
C PHE A 173 3.03 -5.41 0.28
N ASP A 174 1.71 -5.48 0.27
CA ASP A 174 0.99 -6.70 0.58
C ASP A 174 0.73 -7.52 -0.68
N HIS A 175 1.13 -8.79 -0.65
CA HIS A 175 1.16 -9.74 -1.76
C HIS A 175 1.98 -9.35 -3.01
N ALA A 176 2.31 -8.06 -3.21
CA ALA A 176 3.26 -7.38 -4.11
C ALA A 176 3.33 -7.77 -5.61
N THR A 177 2.84 -8.94 -5.99
CA THR A 177 2.84 -9.46 -7.36
C THR A 177 2.18 -8.47 -8.30
N GLY A 178 2.80 -8.20 -9.44
CA GLY A 178 2.22 -7.35 -10.47
C GLY A 178 2.13 -5.87 -10.09
N VAL A 179 2.83 -5.43 -9.03
CA VAL A 179 2.98 -4.00 -8.74
C VAL A 179 3.88 -3.37 -9.79
N VAL A 180 3.40 -2.26 -10.37
CA VAL A 180 4.13 -1.49 -11.39
C VAL A 180 4.19 -0.01 -10.96
N ILE A 181 5.39 0.54 -10.81
CA ILE A 181 5.63 1.93 -10.38
C ILE A 181 6.58 2.60 -11.37
N GLY A 182 6.05 3.59 -12.09
CA GLY A 182 6.77 4.25 -13.18
C GLY A 182 7.79 5.31 -12.74
N GLU A 183 8.60 5.74 -13.71
CA GLU A 183 9.81 6.57 -13.55
C GLU A 183 9.64 7.83 -12.69
N THR A 184 8.54 8.56 -12.87
CA THR A 184 8.33 9.88 -12.22
C THR A 184 7.35 9.81 -11.05
N ALA A 185 7.05 8.59 -10.59
CA ALA A 185 6.16 8.39 -9.47
C ALA A 185 6.84 8.85 -8.17
N VAL A 186 6.03 9.41 -7.27
CA VAL A 186 6.46 9.75 -5.91
C VAL A 186 5.49 9.09 -4.96
N ILE A 187 6.02 8.34 -4.00
CA ILE A 187 5.28 7.70 -2.93
C ILE A 187 5.76 8.26 -1.60
N GLY A 188 4.83 8.78 -0.82
CA GLY A 188 5.06 9.29 0.52
C GLY A 188 5.43 8.21 1.55
N ASN A 189 5.37 8.56 2.83
CA ASN A 189 5.62 7.65 3.94
C ASN A 189 4.34 6.93 4.37
N ASN A 190 4.47 5.80 5.05
CA ASN A 190 3.35 5.06 5.64
C ASN A 190 2.25 4.67 4.63
N VAL A 191 2.64 4.44 3.38
CA VAL A 191 1.71 4.03 2.32
C VAL A 191 1.63 2.50 2.30
N SER A 192 0.41 1.99 2.07
CA SER A 192 0.16 0.55 1.93
C SER A 192 -0.41 0.26 0.54
N ILE A 193 0.22 -0.67 -0.17
CA ILE A 193 -0.02 -0.99 -1.58
C ILE A 193 -0.22 -2.49 -1.72
N LEU A 194 -1.38 -2.90 -2.22
CA LEU A 194 -1.69 -4.30 -2.46
C LEU A 194 -1.20 -4.79 -3.84
N HIS A 195 -1.35 -6.08 -4.10
CA HIS A 195 -0.98 -6.70 -5.37
C HIS A 195 -1.70 -6.07 -6.58
N HIS A 196 -1.08 -6.20 -7.76
CA HIS A 196 -1.60 -5.73 -9.05
C HIS A 196 -1.85 -4.21 -9.13
N VAL A 197 -1.31 -3.41 -8.20
CA VAL A 197 -1.42 -1.96 -8.26
C VAL A 197 -0.50 -1.39 -9.35
N THR A 198 -1.03 -0.48 -10.16
CA THR A 198 -0.25 0.22 -11.19
C THR A 198 -0.24 1.72 -10.94
N LEU A 199 0.94 2.30 -10.75
CA LEU A 199 1.20 3.75 -10.74
C LEU A 199 1.86 4.13 -12.07
N GLY A 200 1.03 4.26 -13.10
CA GLY A 200 1.43 4.27 -14.50
C GLY A 200 1.29 5.62 -15.20
N GLY A 201 1.85 5.69 -16.41
CA GLY A 201 1.62 6.81 -17.33
C GLY A 201 0.39 6.59 -18.21
N THR A 202 -0.14 7.66 -18.81
CA THR A 202 -1.25 7.59 -19.77
C THR A 202 -0.81 7.31 -21.22
N GLY A 203 0.50 7.18 -21.46
CA GLY A 203 1.10 6.94 -22.78
C GLY A 203 1.20 8.15 -23.70
N LYS A 204 0.58 9.30 -23.37
CA LYS A 204 0.56 10.51 -24.23
C LYS A 204 1.42 11.66 -23.71
N ALA A 205 1.74 11.69 -22.42
CA ALA A 205 2.48 12.79 -21.79
C ALA A 205 3.97 12.47 -21.70
N CYS A 206 4.81 13.40 -22.16
CA CYS A 206 6.25 13.40 -21.92
C CYS A 206 6.58 14.15 -20.61
N GLY A 207 7.70 13.80 -19.96
CA GLY A 207 8.09 14.42 -18.70
C GLY A 207 7.41 13.78 -17.49
N ASP A 208 6.96 14.62 -16.55
CA ASP A 208 6.30 14.17 -15.33
C ASP A 208 4.88 13.64 -15.61
N ARG A 209 4.74 12.31 -15.56
CA ARG A 209 3.60 11.58 -16.14
C ARG A 209 3.03 10.48 -15.25
N HIS A 210 3.55 10.32 -14.04
CA HIS A 210 3.15 9.26 -13.10
C HIS A 210 2.59 9.85 -11.80
N PRO A 211 1.82 9.07 -11.01
CA PRO A 211 1.12 9.57 -9.83
C PRO A 211 2.02 10.10 -8.71
N LYS A 212 1.46 11.00 -7.90
CA LYS A 212 2.03 11.50 -6.64
C LYS A 212 1.16 11.06 -5.48
N ILE A 213 1.66 10.08 -4.71
CA ILE A 213 0.95 9.47 -3.59
C ILE A 213 1.42 10.14 -2.30
N GLY A 214 0.48 10.75 -1.56
CA GLY A 214 0.73 11.35 -0.26
C GLY A 214 0.97 10.33 0.84
N ASP A 215 1.33 10.82 2.03
CA ASP A 215 1.60 9.97 3.19
C ASP A 215 0.31 9.26 3.67
N GLY A 216 0.44 8.07 4.26
CA GLY A 216 -0.68 7.36 4.88
C GLY A 216 -1.76 6.84 3.92
N VAL A 217 -1.51 6.83 2.60
CA VAL A 217 -2.47 6.37 1.59
C VAL A 217 -2.59 4.84 1.61
N LEU A 218 -3.82 4.34 1.46
CA LEU A 218 -4.11 2.93 1.20
C LEU A 218 -4.52 2.74 -0.27
N ILE A 219 -3.83 1.85 -0.98
CA ILE A 219 -4.16 1.49 -2.36
C ILE A 219 -4.55 0.01 -2.42
N GLY A 220 -5.84 -0.23 -2.63
CA GLY A 220 -6.42 -1.57 -2.71
C GLY A 220 -5.95 -2.39 -3.92
N ALA A 221 -6.14 -3.69 -3.84
CA ALA A 221 -5.67 -4.66 -4.84
C ALA A 221 -6.16 -4.33 -6.25
N GLY A 222 -5.28 -4.43 -7.25
CA GLY A 222 -5.62 -4.22 -8.65
C GLY A 222 -5.97 -2.77 -9.04
N ALA A 223 -5.79 -1.79 -8.14
CA ALA A 223 -6.05 -0.40 -8.47
C ALA A 223 -5.04 0.13 -9.49
N THR A 224 -5.54 0.84 -10.51
CA THR A 224 -4.74 1.43 -11.58
C THR A 224 -4.86 2.96 -11.51
N ILE A 225 -3.77 3.64 -11.20
CA ILE A 225 -3.70 5.10 -11.09
C ILE A 225 -2.81 5.61 -12.23
N LEU A 226 -3.39 6.37 -13.16
CA LEU A 226 -2.71 6.76 -14.40
C LEU A 226 -2.56 8.27 -14.54
N GLY A 227 -1.37 8.69 -14.96
CA GLY A 227 -1.06 10.08 -15.24
C GLY A 227 -0.45 10.81 -14.04
N ASN A 228 -0.12 12.08 -14.24
CA ASN A 228 0.40 12.94 -13.19
C ASN A 228 -0.74 13.47 -12.30
N VAL A 229 -1.40 12.55 -11.60
CA VAL A 229 -2.47 12.84 -10.64
C VAL A 229 -1.93 12.82 -9.20
N LYS A 230 -2.55 13.59 -8.33
CA LYS A 230 -2.24 13.66 -6.91
C LYS A 230 -3.25 12.86 -6.10
N ILE A 231 -2.76 11.93 -5.29
CA ILE A 231 -3.54 11.22 -4.28
C ILE A 231 -3.15 11.81 -2.94
N GLY A 232 -4.07 12.54 -2.33
CA GLY A 232 -3.83 13.29 -1.11
C GLY A 232 -3.51 12.38 0.08
N GLU A 233 -2.84 12.97 1.08
CA GLU A 233 -2.48 12.30 2.33
C GLU A 233 -3.70 11.63 2.98
N GLY A 234 -3.51 10.40 3.46
CA GLY A 234 -4.57 9.62 4.11
C GLY A 234 -5.74 9.25 3.20
N ALA A 235 -5.62 9.39 1.87
CA ALA A 235 -6.66 8.93 0.97
C ALA A 235 -6.73 7.39 0.89
N LYS A 236 -7.88 6.87 0.51
CA LYS A 236 -8.14 5.44 0.29
C LYS A 236 -8.56 5.20 -1.15
N ILE A 237 -7.87 4.32 -1.86
CA ILE A 237 -8.25 3.89 -3.21
C ILE A 237 -8.79 2.47 -3.11
N GLY A 238 -10.05 2.28 -3.52
CA GLY A 238 -10.70 0.96 -3.47
C GLY A 238 -10.05 -0.03 -4.44
N ALA A 239 -10.17 -1.32 -4.12
CA ALA A 239 -9.70 -2.40 -4.99
C ALA A 239 -10.34 -2.31 -6.40
N GLY A 240 -9.56 -2.63 -7.43
CA GLY A 240 -9.98 -2.62 -8.83
C GLY A 240 -10.31 -1.24 -9.42
N SER A 241 -10.04 -0.15 -8.71
CA SER A 241 -10.39 1.19 -9.16
C SER A 241 -9.45 1.70 -10.27
N VAL A 242 -10.00 2.48 -11.21
CA VAL A 242 -9.22 3.17 -12.26
C VAL A 242 -9.26 4.67 -12.00
N VAL A 243 -8.16 5.21 -11.48
CA VAL A 243 -8.06 6.61 -11.03
C VAL A 243 -7.36 7.46 -12.09
N LEU A 244 -8.09 8.45 -12.62
CA LEU A 244 -7.64 9.37 -13.67
C LEU A 244 -7.72 10.85 -13.25
N ILE A 245 -8.09 11.11 -11.99
CA ILE A 245 -8.28 12.44 -11.42
C ILE A 245 -7.58 12.53 -10.07
N ASP A 246 -7.29 13.75 -9.64
CA ASP A 246 -6.79 14.00 -8.29
C ASP A 246 -7.81 13.54 -7.23
N VAL A 247 -7.30 12.93 -6.17
CA VAL A 247 -8.08 12.47 -5.02
C VAL A 247 -7.69 13.34 -3.81
N PRO A 248 -8.63 14.10 -3.22
CA PRO A 248 -8.32 14.95 -2.08
C PRO A 248 -7.83 14.17 -0.84
N PRO A 249 -7.09 14.81 0.07
CA PRO A 249 -6.64 14.17 1.31
C PRO A 249 -7.79 13.61 2.13
N ARG A 250 -7.55 12.45 2.77
CA ARG A 250 -8.48 11.74 3.66
C ARG A 250 -9.82 11.38 3.03
N THR A 251 -9.89 11.24 1.71
CA THR A 251 -11.11 10.82 1.00
C THR A 251 -10.97 9.41 0.43
N THR A 252 -12.10 8.75 0.14
CA THR A 252 -12.12 7.47 -0.59
C THR A 252 -12.49 7.68 -2.06
N ALA A 253 -11.72 7.07 -2.97
CA ALA A 253 -12.08 6.96 -4.39
C ALA A 253 -12.24 5.50 -4.81
N VAL A 254 -13.38 5.16 -5.43
CA VAL A 254 -13.69 3.80 -5.91
C VAL A 254 -14.29 3.79 -7.31
N GLY A 255 -14.14 2.66 -8.03
CA GLY A 255 -14.82 2.39 -9.30
C GLY A 255 -13.96 2.58 -10.55
N ASN A 256 -14.56 2.30 -11.71
CA ASN A 256 -13.91 2.41 -13.02
C ASN A 256 -14.83 3.16 -14.01
N PRO A 257 -14.58 4.46 -14.30
CA PRO A 257 -13.55 5.32 -13.70
C PRO A 257 -13.89 5.71 -12.25
N ALA A 258 -12.87 5.93 -11.43
CA ALA A 258 -13.03 6.20 -10.00
C ALA A 258 -13.80 7.50 -9.71
N ARG A 259 -14.60 7.48 -8.64
CA ARG A 259 -15.35 8.62 -8.11
C ARG A 259 -15.16 8.69 -6.60
N LEU A 260 -15.28 9.89 -6.04
CA LEU A 260 -15.24 10.10 -4.59
C LEU A 260 -16.51 9.55 -3.95
N VAL A 261 -16.35 8.77 -2.89
CA VAL A 261 -17.46 8.34 -2.03
C VAL A 261 -17.99 9.57 -1.28
N GLY A 262 -19.32 9.74 -1.22
CA GLY A 262 -19.98 10.95 -0.71
C GLY A 262 -20.14 12.09 -1.74
N GLY A 263 -19.64 11.90 -2.96
CA GLY A 263 -19.77 12.87 -4.05
C GLY A 263 -18.71 13.98 -4.02
N LYS A 264 -18.75 14.86 -5.03
CA LYS A 264 -17.71 15.90 -5.22
C LYS A 264 -17.81 17.07 -4.23
N GLU A 265 -19.03 17.42 -3.80
CA GLU A 265 -19.26 18.60 -2.96
C GLU A 265 -19.00 18.33 -1.47
N LYS A 266 -19.28 17.11 -1.00
CA LYS A 266 -19.07 16.66 0.39
C LYS A 266 -18.52 15.23 0.43
N PRO A 267 -17.26 15.02 0.03
CA PRO A 267 -16.66 13.69 0.11
C PRO A 267 -16.60 13.21 1.55
N ALA A 268 -16.87 11.92 1.77
CA ALA A 268 -16.67 11.29 3.07
C ALA A 268 -15.18 11.41 3.45
N ARG A 269 -14.92 11.84 4.70
CA ARG A 269 -13.57 12.06 5.21
C ARG A 269 -13.24 11.09 6.32
N HIS A 270 -12.02 10.56 6.29
CA HIS A 270 -11.49 9.72 7.34
C HIS A 270 -10.86 10.56 8.45
N GLU A 271 -11.12 10.17 9.69
CA GLU A 271 -10.38 10.69 10.85
C GLU A 271 -9.03 9.95 11.02
N GLU A 272 -9.02 8.64 10.75
CA GLU A 272 -7.84 7.78 10.80
C GLU A 272 -7.06 7.74 9.48
N CYS A 273 -5.79 7.31 9.52
CA CYS A 273 -4.94 7.11 8.35
C CYS A 273 -5.18 5.72 7.72
N PRO A 274 -5.83 5.61 6.54
CA PRO A 274 -6.19 4.33 5.95
C PRO A 274 -5.00 3.41 5.66
N GLY A 275 -3.83 4.00 5.37
CA GLY A 275 -2.60 3.25 5.13
C GLY A 275 -2.13 2.44 6.35
N GLU A 276 -2.56 2.80 7.56
CA GLU A 276 -2.21 2.10 8.79
C GLU A 276 -3.31 1.13 9.26
N SER A 277 -4.59 1.51 9.11
CA SER A 277 -5.71 0.65 9.55
C SER A 277 -5.97 -0.54 8.63
N MET A 278 -5.50 -0.48 7.37
CA MET A 278 -5.71 -1.53 6.35
C MET A 278 -7.18 -1.91 6.14
N ASP A 279 -8.09 -1.01 6.47
CA ASP A 279 -9.51 -1.27 6.34
C ASP A 279 -9.97 -1.09 4.88
N HIS A 280 -10.42 -2.19 4.28
CA HIS A 280 -10.86 -2.27 2.91
C HIS A 280 -12.38 -2.15 2.72
N THR A 281 -13.18 -2.04 3.80
CA THR A 281 -14.63 -2.24 3.72
C THR A 281 -15.46 -1.10 4.30
N SER A 282 -14.93 -0.21 5.16
CA SER A 282 -15.72 0.88 5.75
C SER A 282 -16.53 1.70 4.75
N PHE A 283 -15.95 1.99 3.58
CA PHE A 283 -16.63 2.75 2.54
C PHE A 283 -17.83 1.99 1.94
N ILE A 284 -17.88 0.66 2.04
CA ILE A 284 -19.02 -0.15 1.57
C ILE A 284 -20.21 0.09 2.49
N THR A 285 -20.00 0.17 3.81
CA THR A 285 -21.05 0.49 4.79
C THR A 285 -21.59 1.89 4.53
N ASP A 286 -20.69 2.88 4.37
CA ASP A 286 -21.08 4.26 4.06
C ASP A 286 -21.80 4.38 2.71
N CYS A 287 -21.35 3.62 1.70
CA CYS A 287 -22.00 3.55 0.41
C CYS A 287 -23.34 2.85 0.50
N TRP A 288 -23.49 1.74 1.23
CA TRP A 288 -24.75 1.02 1.32
C TRP A 288 -25.80 1.81 2.11
N GLU A 289 -25.42 2.38 3.27
CA GLU A 289 -26.30 3.28 4.03
C GLU A 289 -26.67 4.54 3.23
N ASN A 290 -25.71 5.17 2.53
CA ASN A 290 -26.02 6.29 1.65
C ASN A 290 -26.67 5.89 0.33
N THR A 291 -26.62 4.64 -0.11
CA THR A 291 -27.39 4.19 -1.28
C THR A 291 -28.84 4.01 -0.88
N TYR A 292 -29.13 3.57 0.35
CA TYR A 292 -30.47 3.66 0.91
C TYR A 292 -30.94 5.11 1.08
N HIS A 293 -30.05 6.07 1.42
CA HIS A 293 -30.44 7.48 1.54
C HIS A 293 -30.41 8.30 0.24
N CYS A 294 -29.55 7.99 -0.73
CA CYS A 294 -29.42 8.71 -2.00
C CYS A 294 -30.30 8.13 -3.12
N LEU A 295 -30.81 6.90 -2.97
CA LEU A 295 -31.90 6.41 -3.83
C LEU A 295 -33.27 6.87 -3.33
N ASN A 296 -33.37 7.38 -2.10
CA ASN A 296 -34.58 7.99 -1.55
C ASN A 296 -34.67 9.49 -1.88
N ILE A 297 -34.60 9.85 -3.17
CA ILE A 297 -35.30 11.07 -3.61
C ILE A 297 -36.81 10.80 -3.67
N VAL A 298 -37.21 9.53 -3.75
CA VAL A 298 -38.60 9.09 -3.77
C VAL A 298 -38.77 7.93 -2.78
N ASP A 299 -39.61 8.12 -1.76
CA ASP A 299 -40.01 7.06 -0.84
C ASP A 299 -40.96 6.08 -1.55
N LEU A 300 -40.39 5.15 -2.31
CA LEU A 300 -41.15 4.16 -3.09
C LEU A 300 -41.98 3.22 -2.18
N ILE A 301 -41.55 3.01 -0.94
CA ILE A 301 -42.29 2.21 0.04
C ILE A 301 -43.52 2.99 0.50
N GLY A 302 -43.34 4.26 0.90
CA GLY A 302 -44.46 5.14 1.24
C GLY A 302 -45.46 5.32 0.09
N LEU A 303 -45.00 5.43 -1.16
CA LEU A 303 -45.89 5.47 -2.33
C LEU A 303 -46.67 4.17 -2.54
N CYS A 304 -46.08 3.01 -2.24
CA CYS A 304 -46.81 1.74 -2.26
C CYS A 304 -47.87 1.71 -1.16
N GLU A 305 -47.53 2.11 0.07
CA GLU A 305 -48.46 2.17 1.21
C GLU A 305 -49.61 3.16 0.96
N GLU A 306 -49.37 4.24 0.19
CA GLU A 306 -50.39 5.20 -0.27
C GLU A 306 -51.20 4.71 -1.49
N GLY A 307 -50.89 3.54 -2.05
CA GLY A 307 -51.59 2.96 -3.21
C GLY A 307 -51.21 3.56 -4.57
N LYS A 308 -50.13 4.35 -4.66
CA LYS A 308 -49.67 5.02 -5.90
C LYS A 308 -48.77 4.10 -6.75
N VAL A 309 -49.28 2.92 -7.07
CA VAL A 309 -48.53 1.85 -7.76
C VAL A 309 -48.01 2.27 -9.14
N GLU A 310 -48.78 3.06 -9.90
CA GLU A 310 -48.35 3.53 -11.23
C GLU A 310 -47.16 4.49 -11.19
N GLU A 311 -47.07 5.35 -10.15
CA GLU A 311 -45.94 6.25 -9.95
C GLU A 311 -44.67 5.47 -9.59
N VAL A 312 -44.79 4.46 -8.72
CA VAL A 312 -43.67 3.57 -8.35
C VAL A 312 -43.13 2.84 -9.58
N ILE A 313 -44.01 2.29 -10.43
CA ILE A 313 -43.61 1.63 -11.69
C ILE A 313 -42.93 2.63 -12.64
N ALA A 314 -43.43 3.87 -12.73
CA ALA A 314 -42.82 4.90 -13.56
C ALA A 314 -41.40 5.28 -13.08
N TYR A 315 -41.18 5.40 -11.76
CA TYR A 315 -39.86 5.68 -11.20
C TYR A 315 -38.88 4.51 -11.40
N VAL A 316 -39.33 3.27 -11.19
CA VAL A 316 -38.52 2.07 -11.48
C VAL A 316 -38.20 1.98 -12.98
N GLY A 317 -39.17 2.28 -13.85
CA GLY A 317 -38.98 2.33 -15.30
C GLY A 317 -38.01 3.43 -15.77
N GLN A 318 -37.78 4.46 -14.96
CA GLN A 318 -36.77 5.51 -15.19
C GLN A 318 -35.39 5.16 -14.62
N GLY A 319 -35.21 3.94 -14.10
CA GLY A 319 -33.93 3.45 -13.61
C GLY A 319 -33.66 3.71 -12.12
N VAL A 320 -34.68 4.11 -11.35
CA VAL A 320 -34.56 4.16 -9.88
C VAL A 320 -34.45 2.71 -9.35
N PRO A 321 -33.38 2.33 -8.63
CA PRO A 321 -33.22 0.98 -8.14
C PRO A 321 -34.22 0.68 -7.03
N ALA A 322 -35.05 -0.35 -7.23
CA ALA A 322 -35.98 -0.83 -6.22
C ALA A 322 -35.36 -1.98 -5.41
N SER A 323 -35.46 -1.88 -4.08
CA SER A 323 -35.06 -2.98 -3.18
C SER A 323 -36.10 -4.11 -3.17
N TYR A 324 -35.73 -5.27 -2.65
CA TYR A 324 -36.64 -6.41 -2.49
C TYR A 324 -37.90 -6.05 -1.67
N HIS A 325 -37.80 -5.12 -0.72
CA HIS A 325 -38.92 -4.64 0.07
C HIS A 325 -39.93 -3.83 -0.75
N VAL A 326 -39.48 -3.05 -1.73
CA VAL A 326 -40.37 -2.31 -2.65
C VAL A 326 -41.17 -3.28 -3.53
N PHE A 327 -40.55 -4.37 -4.00
CA PHE A 327 -41.24 -5.42 -4.74
C PHE A 327 -42.29 -6.15 -3.90
N GLY A 328 -41.99 -6.42 -2.62
CA GLY A 328 -42.95 -6.95 -1.66
C GLY A 328 -44.16 -6.02 -1.47
N ALA A 329 -43.90 -4.74 -1.19
CA ALA A 329 -44.96 -3.74 -0.99
C ALA A 329 -45.82 -3.50 -2.25
N LEU A 330 -45.23 -3.57 -3.45
CA LEU A 330 -45.94 -3.54 -4.73
C LEU A 330 -46.88 -4.72 -4.90
N LEU A 331 -46.42 -5.94 -4.57
CA LEU A 331 -47.23 -7.16 -4.66
C LEU A 331 -48.40 -7.13 -3.67
N ASP A 332 -48.16 -6.66 -2.44
CA ASP A 332 -49.20 -6.53 -1.42
C ASP A 332 -50.24 -5.46 -1.80
N SER A 333 -49.80 -4.34 -2.40
CA SER A 333 -50.69 -3.29 -2.92
C SER A 333 -51.49 -3.75 -4.15
N CYS A 334 -50.89 -4.61 -4.99
CA CYS A 334 -51.54 -5.24 -6.14
C CYS A 334 -52.50 -6.37 -5.75
N GLY A 335 -52.52 -6.81 -4.49
CA GLY A 335 -53.48 -7.79 -3.96
C GLY A 335 -54.95 -7.41 -4.17
N ASN A 336 -55.23 -6.13 -4.47
CA ASN A 336 -56.56 -5.62 -4.82
C ASN A 336 -56.83 -5.45 -6.33
N LEU A 337 -55.86 -5.70 -7.21
CA LEU A 337 -56.02 -5.59 -8.67
C LEU A 337 -55.79 -6.96 -9.34
N ARG A 338 -56.87 -7.73 -9.48
CA ARG A 338 -56.90 -8.89 -10.38
C ARG A 338 -56.80 -8.42 -11.84
N SER A 339 -55.59 -8.23 -12.35
CA SER A 339 -55.13 -8.54 -13.71
C SER A 339 -53.88 -7.75 -14.05
N LEU A 340 -52.72 -8.41 -14.00
CA LEU A 340 -51.53 -7.97 -14.74
C LEU A 340 -51.38 -8.95 -15.90
N GLU A 341 -51.62 -8.48 -17.12
CA GLU A 341 -51.28 -9.23 -18.32
C GLU A 341 -49.76 -9.45 -18.35
N MET A 342 -49.34 -10.72 -18.20
CA MET A 342 -47.98 -11.15 -18.46
C MET A 342 -47.65 -10.90 -19.93
N GLY A 343 -46.81 -9.90 -20.23
CA GLY A 343 -46.47 -9.68 -21.63
C GLY A 343 -45.63 -8.48 -22.01
N LYS A 344 -44.69 -7.98 -21.19
CA LYS A 344 -43.62 -7.11 -21.72
C LYS A 344 -42.27 -7.44 -21.07
N ARG A 345 -41.36 -8.00 -21.88
CA ARG A 345 -39.93 -8.06 -21.55
C ARG A 345 -39.41 -6.63 -21.50
N VAL A 346 -38.80 -6.25 -20.38
CA VAL A 346 -37.99 -5.03 -20.26
C VAL A 346 -36.63 -5.35 -20.86
N HIS A 347 -36.19 -4.53 -21.81
CA HIS A 347 -34.92 -4.65 -22.53
C HIS A 347 -33.80 -3.91 -21.81
#